data_AF-A0A3D5D1G0-F1
#
_entry.id   AF-A0A3D5D1G0-F1
#
_cell.length_a   1.000
_cell.length_b   1.000
_cell.length_c   1.000
_cell.angle_alpha   90.00
_cell.angle_beta   90.00
_cell.angle_gamma   90.00
#
_symmetry.space_group_name_H-M   'P 1'
#
loop_
_entity.id
_entity.type
_entity.pdbx_description
1 polymer ?
#
loop_
_entity_poly.entity_id
_entity_poly.type
_entity_poly.pdbx_seq_one_letter_code
_entity_poly.pdbx_strand_id
1 'polypeptide(L)'
;MAADTLPNWLASQAAQRPAGVAIRHKHLGIWQESSWQSVHRAVLLAARFLQHRGFGKGDTLVLLSEPRPEALLLSLAAHYLGGVSAPLDAAYPQPQLLDLLHTLRPKFVFAEGQAQVDQVFEAKPDVQLVIYADARGLAAYQHPALSAYAQVVATGAEAAPDLTIGAAANDIAFRFYRLSAQYQLEYRELSHAELLNNGRQLVADEALTDQEQALAARAFAASGHARYLLSPWLLAGFTLNFPENLATRDTDRRELGPTLVAGTAATYQRLYTLTQSRWPLPNSWQFSFVAWALRLSQQRVPVLATLAQWLVILPLQDVLGLRRTRVPLLVGEPLSAEAEQFFRAIGIQVRDWPEELPWQISQIQVIPRQQHALEDYFGLKALRAAL
;
A
#
# COMPACT_ATOMS: atom_id res chain seq x y z
N MET A 1 12.68 -12.89 26.44
CA MET A 1 11.86 -11.91 25.70
C MET A 1 11.56 -12.52 24.35
N ALA A 2 10.29 -12.58 23.93
CA ALA A 2 9.96 -13.03 22.58
C ALA A 2 10.71 -12.17 21.55
N ALA A 3 11.13 -12.75 20.43
CA ALA A 3 11.82 -12.01 19.37
C ALA A 3 10.95 -10.81 18.91
N ASP A 4 11.58 -9.65 18.71
CA ASP A 4 10.89 -8.41 18.35
C ASP A 4 10.80 -8.28 16.82
N THR A 5 9.78 -8.92 16.22
CA THR A 5 9.60 -8.97 14.76
C THR A 5 8.14 -8.72 14.36
N LEU A 6 7.89 -8.39 13.08
CA LEU A 6 6.53 -8.15 12.58
C LEU A 6 5.62 -9.39 12.78
N PRO A 7 6.06 -10.63 12.45
CA PRO A 7 5.29 -11.83 12.80
C PRO A 7 4.98 -12.00 14.29
N ASN A 8 5.94 -11.69 15.18
CA ASN A 8 5.72 -11.78 16.62
C ASN A 8 4.65 -10.79 17.10
N TRP A 9 4.65 -9.57 16.57
CA TRP A 9 3.61 -8.58 16.87
C TRP A 9 2.24 -9.00 16.32
N LEU A 10 2.17 -9.57 15.11
CA LEU A 10 0.91 -10.12 14.58
C LEU A 10 0.34 -11.21 15.50
N ALA A 11 1.18 -12.15 15.95
CA ALA A 11 0.78 -13.21 16.87
C ALA A 11 0.30 -12.64 18.21
N SER A 12 0.98 -11.62 18.73
CA SER A 12 0.59 -10.89 19.94
C SER A 12 -0.79 -10.24 19.80
N GLN A 13 -1.08 -9.55 18.69
CA GLN A 13 -2.39 -8.94 18.46
C GLN A 13 -3.50 -9.98 18.33
N ALA A 14 -3.23 -11.10 17.64
CA ALA A 14 -4.19 -12.20 17.53
C ALA A 14 -4.50 -12.86 18.87
N ALA A 15 -3.53 -12.92 19.80
CA ALA A 15 -3.75 -13.42 21.15
C ALA A 15 -4.52 -12.42 22.05
N GLN A 16 -4.20 -11.12 21.95
CA GLN A 16 -4.80 -10.09 22.79
C GLN A 16 -6.21 -9.70 22.36
N ARG A 17 -6.49 -9.65 21.05
CA ARG A 17 -7.79 -9.21 20.50
C ARG A 17 -8.26 -10.08 19.33
N PRO A 18 -8.48 -11.40 19.54
CA PRO A 18 -8.75 -12.37 18.47
C PRO A 18 -9.95 -11.99 17.59
N ALA A 19 -11.01 -11.43 18.18
CA ALA A 19 -12.23 -11.02 17.50
C ALA A 19 -12.20 -9.58 16.96
N GLY A 20 -11.20 -8.77 17.31
CA GLY A 20 -11.09 -7.38 16.84
C GLY A 20 -10.82 -7.34 15.34
N VAL A 21 -11.35 -6.32 14.65
CA VAL A 21 -11.19 -6.15 13.20
C VAL A 21 -9.77 -5.68 12.89
N ALA A 22 -8.98 -6.55 12.26
CA ALA A 22 -7.61 -6.25 11.87
C ALA A 22 -7.55 -5.58 10.50
N ILE A 23 -8.30 -6.15 9.54
CA ILE A 23 -8.31 -5.73 8.14
C ILE A 23 -9.75 -5.55 7.66
N ARG A 24 -9.99 -4.51 6.86
CA ARG A 24 -11.16 -4.45 5.96
C ARG A 24 -10.72 -4.37 4.52
N HIS A 25 -11.46 -4.98 3.62
CA HIS A 25 -11.23 -4.89 2.18
C HIS A 25 -12.54 -4.69 1.47
N LYS A 26 -12.63 -3.65 0.65
CA LYS A 26 -13.84 -3.42 -0.14
C LYS A 26 -13.82 -4.30 -1.39
N HIS A 27 -14.85 -5.10 -1.56
CA HIS A 27 -15.00 -5.97 -2.71
C HIS A 27 -16.45 -5.91 -3.20
N LEU A 28 -16.64 -5.59 -4.49
CA LEU A 28 -17.96 -5.41 -5.11
C LEU A 28 -18.84 -4.41 -4.34
N GLY A 29 -18.23 -3.30 -3.91
CA GLY A 29 -18.91 -2.24 -3.16
C GLY A 29 -19.13 -2.52 -1.66
N ILE A 30 -18.75 -3.68 -1.13
CA ILE A 30 -19.00 -4.06 0.28
C ILE A 30 -17.69 -4.24 1.04
N TRP A 31 -17.58 -3.62 2.21
CA TRP A 31 -16.44 -3.82 3.13
C TRP A 31 -16.51 -5.18 3.81
N GLN A 32 -15.59 -6.06 3.45
CA GLN A 32 -15.38 -7.36 4.09
C GLN A 32 -14.42 -7.19 5.26
N GLU A 33 -14.78 -7.69 6.43
CA GLU A 33 -13.96 -7.59 7.65
C GLU A 33 -13.21 -8.90 7.92
N SER A 34 -11.98 -8.79 8.41
CA SER A 34 -11.18 -9.92 8.88
C SER A 34 -10.65 -9.64 10.28
N SER A 35 -10.92 -10.56 11.21
CA SER A 35 -10.44 -10.45 12.58
C SER A 35 -8.94 -10.71 12.70
N TRP A 36 -8.31 -10.26 13.79
CA TRP A 36 -6.90 -10.53 14.06
C TRP A 36 -6.57 -12.03 14.07
N GLN A 37 -7.46 -12.86 14.65
CA GLN A 37 -7.29 -14.31 14.61
C GLN A 37 -7.34 -14.88 13.19
N SER A 38 -8.26 -14.37 12.35
CA SER A 38 -8.39 -14.80 10.95
C SER A 38 -7.16 -14.41 10.14
N VAL A 39 -6.67 -13.17 10.30
CA VAL A 39 -5.46 -12.66 9.65
C VAL A 39 -4.24 -13.49 10.05
N HIS A 40 -4.03 -13.73 11.35
CA HIS A 40 -2.92 -14.54 11.82
C HIS A 40 -2.97 -15.98 11.26
N ARG A 41 -4.16 -16.61 11.27
CA ARG A 41 -4.35 -17.92 10.64
C ARG A 41 -4.03 -17.90 9.15
N ALA A 42 -4.49 -16.90 8.41
CA ALA A 42 -4.22 -16.77 6.98
C ALA A 42 -2.71 -16.63 6.69
N VAL A 43 -1.99 -15.86 7.51
CA VAL A 43 -0.52 -15.74 7.41
C VAL A 43 0.17 -17.08 7.66
N LEU A 44 -0.26 -17.84 8.67
CA LEU A 44 0.31 -19.17 8.94
C LEU A 44 0.06 -20.16 7.79
N LEU A 45 -1.14 -20.18 7.22
CA LEU A 45 -1.47 -21.03 6.08
C LEU A 45 -0.62 -20.65 4.85
N ALA A 46 -0.48 -19.35 4.58
CA ALA A 46 0.35 -18.85 3.51
C ALA A 46 1.84 -19.18 3.73
N ALA A 47 2.35 -19.09 4.96
CA ALA A 47 3.72 -19.45 5.29
C ALA A 47 3.97 -20.96 5.07
N ARG A 48 3.03 -21.83 5.44
CA ARG A 48 3.14 -23.28 5.17
C ARG A 48 3.21 -23.56 3.68
N PHE A 49 2.34 -22.92 2.91
CA PHE A 49 2.35 -23.07 1.45
C PHE A 49 3.67 -22.62 0.84
N LEU A 50 4.16 -21.42 1.21
CA LEU A 50 5.43 -20.90 0.74
C LEU A 50 6.58 -21.84 1.09
N GLN A 51 6.64 -22.32 2.33
CA GLN A 51 7.65 -23.29 2.77
C GLN A 51 7.60 -24.59 1.98
N HIS A 52 6.40 -25.13 1.74
CA HIS A 52 6.21 -26.34 0.91
C HIS A 52 6.66 -26.13 -0.54
N ARG A 53 6.49 -24.91 -1.06
CA ARG A 53 6.99 -24.49 -2.38
C ARG A 53 8.49 -24.17 -2.38
N GLY A 54 9.19 -24.35 -1.27
CA GLY A 54 10.63 -24.19 -1.15
C GLY A 54 11.11 -22.79 -0.79
N PHE A 55 10.22 -21.88 -0.35
CA PHE A 55 10.60 -20.56 0.17
C PHE A 55 11.17 -20.69 1.58
N GLY A 56 12.28 -20.01 1.85
CA GLY A 56 12.92 -20.02 3.16
C GLY A 56 13.61 -18.72 3.55
N LYS A 57 14.49 -18.82 4.56
CA LYS A 57 15.22 -17.67 5.09
C LYS A 57 16.09 -17.03 4.02
N GLY A 58 15.98 -15.70 3.88
CA GLY A 58 16.73 -14.91 2.90
C GLY A 58 16.14 -14.89 1.48
N ASP A 59 15.15 -15.74 1.17
CA ASP A 59 14.44 -15.66 -0.11
C ASP A 59 13.65 -14.36 -0.20
N THR A 60 13.48 -13.85 -1.42
CA THR A 60 12.73 -12.61 -1.68
C THR A 60 11.44 -12.93 -2.42
N LEU A 61 10.32 -12.49 -1.84
CA LEU A 61 8.99 -12.53 -2.47
C LEU A 61 8.72 -11.16 -3.13
N VAL A 62 8.71 -11.11 -4.46
CA VAL A 62 8.33 -9.90 -5.20
C VAL A 62 6.82 -9.77 -5.24
N LEU A 63 6.27 -8.60 -4.92
CA LEU A 63 4.82 -8.37 -4.88
C LEU A 63 4.45 -7.28 -5.89
N LEU A 64 3.91 -7.68 -7.04
CA LEU A 64 3.46 -6.79 -8.10
C LEU A 64 1.93 -6.69 -8.07
N SER A 65 1.43 -5.69 -7.34
CA SER A 65 0.00 -5.58 -7.03
C SER A 65 -0.43 -4.14 -6.74
N GLU A 66 -1.71 -3.87 -6.94
CA GLU A 66 -2.40 -2.75 -6.30
C GLU A 66 -2.60 -3.02 -4.79
N PRO A 67 -3.09 -2.04 -3.99
CA PRO A 67 -3.22 -2.20 -2.55
C PRO A 67 -4.29 -3.24 -2.22
N ARG A 68 -3.86 -4.40 -1.73
CA ARG A 68 -4.77 -5.49 -1.38
C ARG A 68 -4.30 -6.31 -0.18
N PRO A 69 -5.23 -6.94 0.58
CA PRO A 69 -4.88 -7.74 1.74
C PRO A 69 -3.94 -8.91 1.42
N GLU A 70 -4.13 -9.59 0.30
CA GLU A 70 -3.36 -10.80 -0.05
C GLU A 70 -1.86 -10.51 -0.14
N ALA A 71 -1.48 -9.35 -0.69
CA ALA A 71 -0.09 -8.90 -0.74
C ALA A 71 0.48 -8.69 0.67
N LEU A 72 -0.28 -8.07 1.58
CA LEU A 72 0.13 -7.89 2.98
C LEU A 72 0.29 -9.25 3.69
N LEU A 73 -0.70 -10.14 3.54
CA LEU A 73 -0.69 -11.46 4.17
C LEU A 73 0.49 -12.30 3.68
N LEU A 74 0.78 -12.28 2.38
CA LEU A 74 1.93 -12.96 1.79
C LEU A 74 3.26 -12.34 2.22
N SER A 75 3.31 -11.01 2.39
CA SER A 75 4.50 -10.33 2.92
C SER A 75 4.82 -10.82 4.34
N LEU A 76 3.80 -10.85 5.21
CA LEU A 76 3.95 -11.34 6.59
C LEU A 76 4.26 -12.84 6.63
N ALA A 77 3.75 -13.63 5.69
CA ALA A 77 4.08 -15.04 5.55
C ALA A 77 5.55 -15.25 5.15
N ALA A 78 6.05 -14.45 4.20
CA ALA A 78 7.47 -14.43 3.85
C ALA A 78 8.34 -14.05 5.05
N HIS A 79 7.96 -13.01 5.80
CA HIS A 79 8.63 -12.63 7.06
C HIS A 79 8.60 -13.75 8.09
N TYR A 80 7.48 -14.46 8.22
CA TYR A 80 7.37 -15.59 9.16
C TYR A 80 8.46 -16.63 8.91
N LEU A 81 8.83 -16.87 7.64
CA LEU A 81 9.88 -17.80 7.22
C LEU A 81 11.29 -17.18 7.24
N GLY A 82 11.45 -15.94 7.67
CA GLY A 82 12.72 -15.20 7.64
C GLY A 82 13.11 -14.71 6.24
N GLY A 83 12.17 -14.64 5.31
CA GLY A 83 12.36 -14.07 3.98
C GLY A 83 12.04 -12.58 3.90
N VAL A 84 12.29 -12.01 2.73
CA VAL A 84 12.18 -10.58 2.42
C VAL A 84 10.96 -10.33 1.53
N SER A 85 10.23 -9.26 1.79
CA SER A 85 9.17 -8.77 0.90
C SER A 85 9.68 -7.65 0.01
N ALA A 86 9.46 -7.76 -1.30
CA ALA A 86 9.86 -6.76 -2.28
C ALA A 86 8.67 -6.25 -3.09
N PRO A 87 7.87 -5.31 -2.53
CA PRO A 87 6.73 -4.77 -3.23
C PRO A 87 7.16 -3.83 -4.36
N LEU A 88 6.54 -4.01 -5.53
CA LEU A 88 6.68 -3.18 -6.71
C LEU A 88 5.33 -2.54 -7.03
N ASP A 89 5.35 -1.25 -7.35
CA ASP A 89 4.13 -0.52 -7.71
C ASP A 89 3.62 -1.02 -9.07
N ALA A 90 2.35 -1.43 -9.16
CA ALA A 90 1.77 -1.86 -10.44
C ALA A 90 1.73 -0.72 -11.47
N ALA A 91 1.82 0.54 -11.03
CA ALA A 91 1.93 1.70 -11.91
C ALA A 91 3.37 2.00 -12.36
N TYR A 92 4.35 1.15 -12.04
CA TYR A 92 5.73 1.31 -12.50
C TYR A 92 5.78 1.28 -14.04
N PRO A 93 6.50 2.21 -14.71
CA PRO A 93 6.50 2.26 -16.17
C PRO A 93 6.91 0.92 -16.80
N GLN A 94 6.06 0.37 -17.67
CA GLN A 94 6.17 -1.02 -18.13
C GLN A 94 7.55 -1.40 -18.72
N PRO A 95 8.19 -0.62 -19.62
CA PRO A 95 9.50 -1.01 -20.15
C PRO A 95 10.56 -1.15 -19.04
N GLN A 96 10.54 -0.21 -18.09
CA GLN A 96 11.44 -0.20 -16.95
C GLN A 96 11.13 -1.32 -15.95
N LEU A 97 9.85 -1.68 -15.78
CA LEU A 97 9.45 -2.81 -14.94
C LEU A 97 9.95 -4.15 -15.51
N LEU A 98 9.84 -4.35 -16.83
CA LEU A 98 10.35 -5.56 -17.48
C LEU A 98 11.87 -5.66 -17.34
N ASP A 99 12.59 -4.56 -17.53
CA ASP A 99 14.04 -4.49 -17.33
C ASP A 99 14.41 -4.81 -15.88
N LEU A 100 13.68 -4.24 -14.91
CA LEU A 100 13.86 -4.50 -13.50
C LEU A 100 13.62 -5.99 -13.16
N LEU A 101 12.50 -6.56 -13.58
CA LEU A 101 12.18 -7.98 -13.34
C LEU A 101 13.21 -8.91 -13.98
N HIS A 102 13.67 -8.59 -15.18
CA HIS A 102 14.72 -9.33 -15.88
C HIS A 102 16.07 -9.26 -15.13
N THR A 103 16.41 -8.10 -14.56
CA THR A 103 17.62 -7.95 -13.73
C THR A 103 17.48 -8.68 -12.39
N LEU A 104 16.33 -8.58 -11.73
CA LEU A 104 16.12 -9.18 -10.41
C LEU A 104 15.96 -10.70 -10.45
N ARG A 105 15.47 -11.26 -11.57
CA ARG A 105 15.17 -12.70 -11.76
C ARG A 105 14.47 -13.32 -10.54
N PRO A 106 13.29 -12.80 -10.16
CA PRO A 106 12.63 -13.27 -8.95
C PRO A 106 12.20 -14.74 -9.06
N LYS A 107 12.50 -15.52 -8.03
CA LYS A 107 12.05 -16.93 -7.93
C LYS A 107 10.60 -17.04 -7.46
N PHE A 108 10.19 -16.13 -6.57
CA PHE A 108 8.87 -16.11 -5.96
C PHE A 108 8.20 -14.78 -6.25
N VAL A 109 7.03 -14.83 -6.87
CA VAL A 109 6.28 -13.63 -7.25
C VAL A 109 4.83 -13.76 -6.80
N PHE A 110 4.29 -12.68 -6.26
CA PHE A 110 2.85 -12.45 -6.19
C PHE A 110 2.48 -11.43 -7.26
N ALA A 111 1.53 -11.76 -8.11
CA ALA A 111 1.02 -10.92 -9.17
C ALA A 111 -0.51 -10.76 -9.00
N GLU A 112 -1.05 -9.56 -9.18
CA GLU A 112 -2.47 -9.32 -8.95
C GLU A 112 -3.39 -10.14 -9.86
N GLY A 113 -3.28 -9.93 -11.18
CA GLY A 113 -4.10 -10.59 -12.19
C GLY A 113 -3.33 -10.77 -13.50
N GLN A 114 -4.05 -11.03 -14.60
CA GLN A 114 -3.46 -11.39 -15.88
C GLN A 114 -2.35 -10.44 -16.35
N ALA A 115 -2.58 -9.14 -16.30
CA ALA A 115 -1.60 -8.15 -16.79
C ALA A 115 -0.24 -8.24 -16.06
N GLN A 116 -0.26 -8.41 -14.73
CA GLN A 116 0.97 -8.54 -13.94
C GLN A 116 1.62 -9.92 -14.17
N VAL A 117 0.83 -10.97 -14.33
CA VAL A 117 1.33 -12.31 -14.67
C VAL A 117 2.05 -12.29 -16.03
N ASP A 118 1.48 -11.61 -17.03
CA ASP A 118 2.09 -11.46 -18.35
C ASP A 118 3.42 -10.72 -18.29
N GLN A 119 3.49 -9.62 -17.54
CA GLN A 119 4.73 -8.86 -17.34
C GLN A 119 5.82 -9.73 -16.69
N VAL A 120 5.46 -10.56 -15.72
CA VAL A 120 6.40 -11.49 -15.09
C VAL A 120 6.93 -12.49 -16.11
N PHE A 121 6.08 -13.14 -16.90
CA PHE A 121 6.55 -14.13 -17.89
C PHE A 121 7.29 -13.49 -19.08
N GLU A 122 6.90 -12.29 -19.51
CA GLU A 122 7.59 -11.51 -20.55
C GLU A 122 9.00 -11.08 -20.12
N ALA A 123 9.21 -10.87 -18.82
CA ALA A 123 10.54 -10.65 -18.25
C ALA A 123 11.45 -11.90 -18.36
N LYS A 124 10.88 -13.08 -18.66
CA LYS A 124 11.54 -14.40 -18.71
C LYS A 124 12.42 -14.72 -17.49
N PRO A 125 11.93 -14.52 -16.25
CA PRO A 125 12.65 -14.92 -15.05
C PRO A 125 12.60 -16.44 -14.87
N ASP A 126 13.58 -16.99 -14.14
CA ASP A 126 13.56 -18.38 -13.69
C ASP A 126 12.63 -18.52 -12.47
N VAL A 127 11.32 -18.30 -12.68
CA VAL A 127 10.30 -18.34 -11.61
C VAL A 127 10.02 -19.77 -11.15
N GLN A 128 10.10 -19.97 -9.84
CA GLN A 128 9.70 -21.20 -9.16
C GLN A 128 8.23 -21.18 -8.77
N LEU A 129 7.71 -20.00 -8.42
CA LEU A 129 6.32 -19.81 -8.00
C LEU A 129 5.80 -18.41 -8.38
N VAL A 130 4.63 -18.37 -9.01
CA VAL A 130 3.85 -17.16 -9.27
C VAL A 130 2.46 -17.36 -8.67
N ILE A 131 2.16 -16.63 -7.60
CA ILE A 131 0.85 -16.62 -6.95
C ILE A 131 0.02 -15.49 -7.57
N TYR A 132 -1.20 -15.80 -8.04
CA TYR A 132 -2.13 -14.78 -8.52
C TYR A 132 -3.40 -14.71 -7.68
N ALA A 133 -3.95 -13.52 -7.49
CA ALA A 133 -5.17 -13.34 -6.71
C ALA A 133 -6.45 -13.29 -7.57
N ASP A 134 -6.37 -12.70 -8.76
CA ASP A 134 -7.47 -12.61 -9.71
C ASP A 134 -7.29 -13.58 -10.89
N ALA A 135 -8.20 -14.55 -11.02
CA ALA A 135 -8.14 -15.59 -12.05
C ALA A 135 -8.69 -15.14 -13.43
N ARG A 136 -9.28 -13.96 -13.53
CA ARG A 136 -9.85 -13.47 -14.79
C ARG A 136 -8.78 -13.41 -15.86
N GLY A 137 -9.04 -14.06 -17.00
CA GLY A 137 -8.11 -14.12 -18.13
C GLY A 137 -6.99 -15.17 -18.01
N LEU A 138 -6.84 -15.85 -16.86
CA LEU A 138 -5.76 -16.81 -16.62
C LEU A 138 -6.12 -18.28 -16.92
N ALA A 139 -7.35 -18.56 -17.37
CA ALA A 139 -7.83 -19.93 -17.58
C ALA A 139 -7.00 -20.73 -18.61
N ALA A 140 -6.37 -20.06 -19.58
CA ALA A 140 -5.55 -20.71 -20.62
C ALA A 140 -4.09 -20.98 -20.18
N TYR A 141 -3.66 -20.49 -19.01
CA TYR A 141 -2.28 -20.61 -18.56
C TYR A 141 -2.07 -21.99 -17.93
N GLN A 142 -1.12 -22.76 -18.48
CA GLN A 142 -0.78 -24.10 -18.00
C GLN A 142 0.62 -24.16 -17.38
N HIS A 143 1.13 -23.04 -16.87
CA HIS A 143 2.49 -22.99 -16.34
C HIS A 143 2.56 -23.62 -14.93
N PRO A 144 3.48 -24.58 -14.65
CA PRO A 144 3.53 -25.30 -13.37
C PRO A 144 3.90 -24.42 -12.16
N ALA A 145 4.58 -23.30 -12.41
CA ALA A 145 4.87 -22.31 -11.37
C ALA A 145 3.64 -21.48 -10.96
N LEU A 146 2.56 -21.48 -11.75
CA LEU A 146 1.40 -20.63 -11.50
C LEU A 146 0.49 -21.26 -10.41
N SER A 147 0.00 -20.47 -9.47
CA SER A 147 -0.92 -20.92 -8.41
C SER A 147 -1.91 -19.84 -8.02
N ALA A 148 -3.17 -20.21 -7.85
CA ALA A 148 -4.18 -19.27 -7.37
C ALA A 148 -4.00 -19.02 -5.87
N TYR A 149 -4.24 -17.80 -5.40
CA TYR A 149 -4.21 -17.48 -3.98
C TYR A 149 -5.17 -18.35 -3.16
N ALA A 150 -6.32 -18.72 -3.73
CA ALA A 150 -7.26 -19.66 -3.08
C ALA A 150 -6.61 -21.03 -2.76
N GLN A 151 -5.68 -21.50 -3.60
CA GLN A 151 -4.96 -22.75 -3.36
C GLN A 151 -3.92 -22.61 -2.23
N VAL A 152 -3.34 -21.42 -2.05
CA VAL A 152 -2.41 -21.12 -0.95
C VAL A 152 -3.08 -21.42 0.39
N VAL A 153 -4.33 -20.99 0.56
CA VAL A 153 -5.12 -21.19 1.78
C VAL A 153 -5.48 -22.66 1.98
N ALA A 154 -5.91 -23.34 0.91
CA ALA A 154 -6.34 -24.74 0.95
C ALA A 154 -5.17 -25.69 1.25
N THR A 155 -4.09 -25.63 0.46
CA THR A 155 -2.92 -26.49 0.62
C THR A 155 -2.15 -26.19 1.92
N GLY A 156 -2.14 -24.93 2.36
CA GLY A 156 -1.56 -24.56 3.65
C GLY A 156 -2.26 -25.21 4.85
N ALA A 157 -3.53 -25.61 4.72
CA ALA A 157 -4.27 -26.28 5.78
C ALA A 157 -3.91 -27.76 5.91
N GLU A 158 -3.48 -28.38 4.80
CA GLU A 158 -3.14 -29.81 4.72
C GLU A 158 -1.66 -30.09 5.10
N ALA A 159 -0.80 -29.07 5.09
CA ALA A 159 0.63 -29.20 5.42
C ALA A 159 0.90 -29.13 6.95
N ALA A 160 1.74 -30.04 7.47
CA ALA A 160 2.31 -30.02 8.84
C ALA A 160 3.86 -30.07 8.76
N PRO A 161 4.62 -29.40 9.67
CA PRO A 161 4.45 -29.34 11.13
C PRO A 161 4.42 -27.91 11.72
N ASP A 162 4.64 -27.78 13.04
CA ASP A 162 4.75 -26.52 13.80
C ASP A 162 5.64 -25.50 13.10
N LEU A 163 5.03 -24.38 12.73
CA LEU A 163 5.72 -23.24 12.15
C LEU A 163 6.34 -22.41 13.28
N THR A 164 7.66 -22.37 13.36
CA THR A 164 8.38 -21.40 14.20
C THR A 164 8.71 -20.15 13.40
N ILE A 165 8.63 -18.98 14.03
CA ILE A 165 9.05 -17.73 13.40
C ILE A 165 10.56 -17.80 13.13
N GLY A 166 10.94 -17.73 11.85
CA GLY A 166 12.33 -17.78 11.37
C GLY A 166 13.02 -16.42 11.25
N ALA A 167 12.27 -15.33 11.38
CA ALA A 167 12.79 -13.97 11.38
C ALA A 167 13.46 -13.60 12.71
N ALA A 168 14.56 -12.87 12.62
CA ALA A 168 15.19 -12.14 13.70
C ALA A 168 14.99 -10.62 13.54
N ALA A 169 15.15 -9.86 14.62
CA ALA A 169 14.94 -8.41 14.63
C ALA A 169 15.80 -7.66 13.59
N ASN A 170 17.05 -8.11 13.38
CA ASN A 170 17.97 -7.50 12.43
C ASN A 170 17.87 -8.08 11.00
N ASP A 171 17.03 -9.09 10.78
CA ASP A 171 16.79 -9.59 9.43
C ASP A 171 16.03 -8.53 8.61
N ILE A 172 16.30 -8.47 7.31
CA ILE A 172 15.63 -7.57 6.38
C ILE A 172 14.19 -8.02 6.19
N ALA A 173 13.23 -7.13 6.48
CA ALA A 173 11.81 -7.39 6.26
C ALA A 173 11.38 -6.92 4.86
N PHE A 174 11.79 -5.71 4.47
CA PHE A 174 11.40 -5.14 3.17
C PHE A 174 12.62 -4.72 2.36
N ARG A 175 12.55 -4.97 1.06
CA ARG A 175 13.50 -4.43 0.07
C ARG A 175 12.74 -3.72 -1.05
N PHE A 176 13.00 -2.43 -1.20
CA PHE A 176 12.41 -1.61 -2.26
C PHE A 176 13.41 -1.46 -3.39
N TYR A 177 12.91 -1.44 -4.63
CA TYR A 177 13.73 -1.26 -5.81
C TYR A 177 13.21 -0.10 -6.65
N ARG A 178 14.13 0.60 -7.32
CA ARG A 178 13.82 1.55 -8.38
C ARG A 178 14.97 1.62 -9.38
N LEU A 179 14.69 2.20 -10.53
CA LEU A 179 15.68 2.55 -11.53
C LEU A 179 15.91 4.06 -11.49
N SER A 180 17.18 4.46 -11.44
CA SER A 180 17.56 5.87 -11.53
C SER A 180 17.35 6.41 -12.95
N ALA A 181 17.46 7.74 -13.11
CA ALA A 181 17.42 8.35 -14.44
C ALA A 181 18.53 7.82 -15.38
N GLN A 182 19.63 7.34 -14.81
CA GLN A 182 20.76 6.72 -15.50
C GLN A 182 20.60 5.19 -15.65
N TYR A 183 19.40 4.64 -15.42
CA TYR A 183 19.12 3.20 -15.47
C TYR A 183 20.02 2.36 -14.53
N GLN A 184 20.43 2.94 -13.39
CA GLN A 184 21.09 2.17 -12.34
C GLN A 184 20.05 1.56 -11.40
N LEU A 185 20.27 0.32 -10.99
CA LEU A 185 19.44 -0.32 -9.99
C LEU A 185 19.74 0.27 -8.62
N GLU A 186 18.73 0.91 -8.04
CA GLU A 186 18.78 1.41 -6.68
C GLU A 186 17.88 0.58 -5.78
N TYR A 187 18.32 0.34 -4.55
CA TYR A 187 17.55 -0.39 -3.56
C TYR A 187 17.59 0.25 -2.19
N ARG A 188 16.62 -0.12 -1.36
CA ARG A 188 16.52 0.28 0.04
C ARG A 188 16.03 -0.90 0.85
N GLU A 189 16.71 -1.18 1.95
CA GLU A 189 16.36 -2.27 2.86
C GLU A 189 15.82 -1.70 4.17
N LEU A 190 14.85 -2.39 4.76
CA LEU A 190 14.34 -2.11 6.10
C LEU A 190 14.30 -3.40 6.89
N SER A 191 14.98 -3.41 8.04
CA SER A 191 14.93 -4.49 9.01
C SER A 191 13.63 -4.48 9.82
N HIS A 192 13.31 -5.60 10.46
CA HIS A 192 12.21 -5.67 11.41
C HIS A 192 12.36 -4.67 12.57
N ALA A 193 13.56 -4.56 13.13
CA ALA A 193 13.86 -3.67 14.25
C ALA A 193 13.65 -2.20 13.88
N GLU A 194 14.13 -1.75 12.71
CA GLU A 194 13.95 -0.37 12.24
C GLU A 194 12.46 -0.04 12.08
N LEU A 195 11.71 -0.92 11.43
CA LEU A 195 10.28 -0.78 11.22
C LEU A 195 9.51 -0.66 12.54
N LEU A 196 9.80 -1.54 13.50
CA LEU A 196 9.14 -1.53 14.80
C LEU A 196 9.55 -0.34 15.66
N ASN A 197 10.81 0.10 15.61
CA ASN A 197 11.26 1.30 16.32
C ASN A 197 10.59 2.56 15.77
N ASN A 198 10.51 2.72 14.45
CA ASN A 198 9.77 3.83 13.82
C ASN A 198 8.27 3.75 14.16
N GLY A 199 7.69 2.55 14.13
CA GLY A 199 6.30 2.34 14.50
C GLY A 199 6.01 2.73 15.95
N ARG A 200 6.89 2.40 16.89
CA ARG A 200 6.76 2.78 18.31
C ARG A 200 6.81 4.28 18.50
N GLN A 201 7.72 4.96 17.81
CA GLN A 201 7.82 6.41 17.85
C GLN A 201 6.51 7.04 17.36
N LEU A 202 5.99 6.59 16.21
CA LEU A 202 4.71 7.07 15.69
C LEU A 202 3.54 6.80 16.65
N VAL A 203 3.46 5.60 17.22
CA VAL A 203 2.42 5.25 18.19
C VAL A 203 2.48 6.14 19.44
N ALA A 204 3.68 6.45 19.94
CA ALA A 204 3.87 7.30 21.10
C ALA A 204 3.55 8.77 20.81
N ASP A 205 4.12 9.33 19.74
CA ASP A 205 3.99 10.77 19.42
C ASP A 205 2.56 11.13 19.01
N GLU A 206 1.87 10.23 18.30
CA GLU A 206 0.49 10.44 17.84
C GLU A 206 -0.56 9.85 18.80
N ALA A 207 -0.13 9.21 19.89
CA ALA A 207 -0.98 8.49 20.85
C ALA A 207 -1.96 7.56 20.12
N LEU A 208 -1.44 6.67 19.28
CA LEU A 208 -2.25 5.71 18.53
C LEU A 208 -2.73 4.58 19.44
N THR A 209 -3.93 4.10 19.20
CA THR A 209 -4.61 3.04 19.94
C THR A 209 -5.18 2.00 18.97
N ASP A 210 -6.05 1.12 19.45
CA ASP A 210 -6.80 0.19 18.59
C ASP A 210 -8.08 0.81 18.00
N GLN A 211 -8.39 2.07 18.33
CA GLN A 211 -9.58 2.79 17.83
C GLN A 211 -9.35 3.46 16.48
N GLU A 212 -8.12 3.48 15.99
CA GLU A 212 -7.79 4.08 14.71
C GLU A 212 -8.33 3.28 13.52
N GLN A 213 -8.53 3.98 12.41
CA GLN A 213 -8.84 3.39 11.12
C GLN A 213 -7.98 4.07 10.07
N ALA A 214 -7.11 3.29 9.44
CA ALA A 214 -6.23 3.78 8.39
C ALA A 214 -6.59 3.17 7.04
N LEU A 215 -6.44 3.94 5.96
CA LEU A 215 -6.62 3.44 4.59
C LEU A 215 -5.26 3.15 3.96
N ALA A 216 -4.99 1.89 3.65
CA ALA A 216 -3.84 1.42 2.88
C ALA A 216 -4.08 1.69 1.39
N ALA A 217 -3.85 2.93 0.98
CA ALA A 217 -4.11 3.45 -0.35
C ALA A 217 -3.05 3.11 -1.42
N ARG A 218 -1.97 2.40 -1.02
CA ARG A 218 -0.82 1.99 -1.84
C ARG A 218 -0.35 0.61 -1.37
N ALA A 219 0.16 -0.23 -2.28
CA ALA A 219 0.46 -1.66 -2.04
C ALA A 219 1.71 -1.92 -1.17
N PHE A 220 1.95 -1.08 -0.17
CA PHE A 220 3.19 -1.01 0.60
C PHE A 220 4.46 -0.84 -0.25
N ALA A 221 4.36 -0.65 -1.57
CA ALA A 221 5.47 -0.42 -2.52
C ALA A 221 6.28 0.85 -2.24
N ALA A 222 5.72 1.78 -1.45
CA ALA A 222 6.48 2.89 -0.90
C ALA A 222 6.85 2.61 0.56
N SER A 223 8.14 2.72 0.87
CA SER A 223 8.71 2.46 2.20
C SER A 223 7.99 3.19 3.35
N GLY A 224 7.41 4.36 3.08
CA GLY A 224 6.58 5.10 4.04
C GLY A 224 5.39 4.32 4.57
N HIS A 225 4.71 3.49 3.76
CA HIS A 225 3.58 2.70 4.26
C HIS A 225 4.04 1.54 5.15
N ALA A 226 5.19 0.93 4.86
CA ALA A 226 5.74 -0.11 5.74
C ALA A 226 6.08 0.46 7.13
N ARG A 227 6.68 1.67 7.16
CA ARG A 227 7.04 2.37 8.40
C ARG A 227 5.85 2.94 9.15
N TYR A 228 4.92 3.61 8.46
CA TYR A 228 3.90 4.46 9.06
C TYR A 228 2.48 3.93 9.00
N LEU A 229 2.25 2.80 8.31
CA LEU A 229 0.97 2.07 8.38
C LEU A 229 1.15 0.66 8.95
N LEU A 230 2.01 -0.17 8.35
CA LEU A 230 2.14 -1.58 8.74
C LEU A 230 2.66 -1.76 10.17
N SER A 231 3.76 -1.09 10.52
CA SER A 231 4.37 -1.27 11.84
C SER A 231 3.49 -0.71 12.98
N PRO A 232 2.93 0.51 12.88
CA PRO A 232 1.96 1.03 13.84
C PRO A 232 0.68 0.19 13.92
N TRP A 233 0.21 -0.37 12.80
CA TRP A 233 -0.94 -1.28 12.79
C TRP A 233 -0.69 -2.52 13.65
N LEU A 234 0.48 -3.14 13.50
CA LEU A 234 0.88 -4.28 14.33
C LEU A 234 1.15 -3.92 15.79
N LEU A 235 1.58 -2.69 16.09
CA LEU A 235 1.89 -2.25 17.46
C LEU A 235 0.63 -1.79 18.22
N ALA A 236 -0.16 -0.90 17.64
CA ALA A 236 -1.34 -0.30 18.28
C ALA A 236 -2.61 -1.17 18.11
N GLY A 237 -2.70 -1.96 17.04
CA GLY A 237 -3.79 -2.93 16.87
C GLY A 237 -5.06 -2.38 16.23
N PHE A 238 -4.96 -1.23 15.55
CA PHE A 238 -6.06 -0.57 14.87
C PHE A 238 -6.54 -1.30 13.60
N THR A 239 -7.58 -0.81 12.94
CA THR A 239 -8.10 -1.42 11.70
C THR A 239 -7.44 -0.83 10.46
N LEU A 240 -6.88 -1.71 9.60
CA LEU A 240 -6.30 -1.34 8.32
C LEU A 240 -7.26 -1.64 7.17
N ASN A 241 -7.58 -0.64 6.36
CA ASN A 241 -8.63 -0.73 5.33
C ASN A 241 -7.99 -0.68 3.94
N PHE A 242 -8.38 -1.59 3.05
CA PHE A 242 -7.94 -1.65 1.66
C PHE A 242 -9.09 -1.22 0.74
N PRO A 243 -8.88 -0.22 -0.13
CA PRO A 243 -9.89 0.19 -1.10
C PRO A 243 -10.16 -0.91 -2.12
N GLU A 244 -11.23 -0.79 -2.89
CA GLU A 244 -11.58 -1.78 -3.91
C GLU A 244 -10.61 -1.76 -5.09
N ASN A 245 -10.14 -0.57 -5.48
CA ASN A 245 -9.06 -0.36 -6.44
C ASN A 245 -8.56 1.08 -6.36
N LEU A 246 -7.46 1.38 -7.06
CA LEU A 246 -6.90 2.74 -7.07
C LEU A 246 -7.83 3.81 -7.66
N ALA A 247 -8.73 3.45 -8.58
CA ALA A 247 -9.66 4.37 -9.22
C ALA A 247 -10.80 4.83 -8.28
N THR A 248 -11.22 3.97 -7.35
CA THR A 248 -12.31 4.23 -6.38
C THR A 248 -11.79 4.65 -5.01
N ARG A 249 -10.48 4.61 -4.77
CA ARG A 249 -9.83 4.94 -3.50
C ARG A 249 -10.35 6.21 -2.83
N ASP A 250 -10.52 7.32 -3.56
CA ASP A 250 -10.93 8.59 -2.94
C ASP A 250 -12.41 8.55 -2.48
N THR A 251 -13.25 7.81 -3.20
CA THR A 251 -14.63 7.50 -2.80
C THR A 251 -14.65 6.60 -1.58
N ASP A 252 -13.82 5.55 -1.57
CA ASP A 252 -13.72 4.61 -0.45
C ASP A 252 -13.20 5.30 0.82
N ARG A 253 -12.21 6.19 0.68
CA ARG A 253 -11.71 7.04 1.76
C ARG A 253 -12.82 7.93 2.31
N ARG A 254 -13.66 8.51 1.43
CA ARG A 254 -14.79 9.35 1.84
C ARG A 254 -15.83 8.55 2.62
N GLU A 255 -16.17 7.36 2.14
CA GLU A 255 -17.12 6.47 2.80
C GLU A 255 -16.61 6.00 4.17
N LEU A 256 -15.33 5.62 4.25
CA LEU A 256 -14.69 5.16 5.48
C LEU A 256 -14.55 6.29 6.51
N GLY A 257 -14.14 7.47 6.07
CA GLY A 257 -13.75 8.58 6.95
C GLY A 257 -12.64 8.16 7.93
N PRO A 258 -11.43 7.81 7.44
CA PRO A 258 -10.35 7.27 8.28
C PRO A 258 -9.89 8.28 9.33
N THR A 259 -9.47 7.76 10.49
CA THR A 259 -8.89 8.59 11.56
C THR A 259 -7.40 8.87 11.35
N LEU A 260 -6.72 8.00 10.61
CA LEU A 260 -5.31 8.11 10.23
C LEU A 260 -5.19 8.09 8.71
N VAL A 261 -4.59 9.13 8.14
CA VAL A 261 -4.32 9.24 6.70
C VAL A 261 -2.83 9.46 6.51
N ALA A 262 -2.13 8.41 6.08
CA ALA A 262 -0.73 8.52 5.68
C ALA A 262 -0.65 8.76 4.17
N GLY A 263 0.04 9.82 3.76
CA GLY A 263 0.17 10.19 2.35
C GLY A 263 1.44 10.96 2.06
N THR A 264 1.79 11.05 0.78
CA THR A 264 2.86 11.91 0.27
C THR A 264 2.33 13.27 -0.14
N ALA A 265 3.20 14.22 -0.49
CA ALA A 265 2.78 15.52 -1.03
C ALA A 265 1.81 15.38 -2.22
N ALA A 266 2.08 14.44 -3.14
CA ALA A 266 1.19 14.13 -4.26
C ALA A 266 -0.21 13.66 -3.83
N THR A 267 -0.32 13.00 -2.68
CA THR A 267 -1.60 12.52 -2.15
C THR A 267 -2.48 13.67 -1.69
N TYR A 268 -1.92 14.57 -0.87
CA TYR A 268 -2.62 15.75 -0.40
C TYR A 268 -2.85 16.77 -1.52
N GLN A 269 -1.89 16.93 -2.43
CA GLN A 269 -2.04 17.79 -3.61
C GLN A 269 -3.22 17.33 -4.49
N ARG A 270 -3.40 16.02 -4.70
CA ARG A 270 -4.57 15.49 -5.42
C ARG A 270 -5.89 15.88 -4.74
N LEU A 271 -5.97 15.78 -3.41
CA LEU A 271 -7.17 16.19 -2.66
C LEU A 271 -7.43 17.70 -2.76
N TYR A 272 -6.36 18.50 -2.71
CA TYR A 272 -6.44 19.95 -2.92
C TYR A 272 -6.95 20.30 -4.33
N THR A 273 -6.38 19.69 -5.38
CA THR A 273 -6.81 19.87 -6.77
C THR A 273 -8.24 19.37 -7.01
N LEU A 274 -8.65 18.27 -6.38
CA LEU A 274 -10.04 17.78 -6.43
C LEU A 274 -11.02 18.82 -5.85
N THR A 275 -10.60 19.54 -4.81
CA THR A 275 -11.43 20.60 -4.23
C THR A 275 -11.51 21.80 -5.18
N GLN A 276 -10.38 22.23 -5.74
CA GLN A 276 -10.32 23.35 -6.68
C GLN A 276 -11.16 23.11 -7.95
N SER A 277 -11.15 21.89 -8.49
CA SER A 277 -11.93 21.58 -9.69
C SER A 277 -13.45 21.64 -9.48
N ARG A 278 -13.89 21.56 -8.22
CA ARG A 278 -15.29 21.66 -7.80
C ARG A 278 -15.63 23.00 -7.16
N TRP A 279 -14.70 23.95 -7.23
CA TRP A 279 -14.90 25.26 -6.62
C TRP A 279 -15.99 26.05 -7.36
N PRO A 280 -16.83 26.83 -6.66
CA PRO A 280 -17.78 27.71 -7.33
C PRO A 280 -17.07 28.71 -8.26
N LEU A 281 -17.76 29.14 -9.31
CA LEU A 281 -17.19 30.09 -10.27
C LEU A 281 -16.71 31.38 -9.58
N PRO A 282 -15.54 31.93 -9.98
CA PRO A 282 -15.09 33.24 -9.51
C PRO A 282 -16.20 34.29 -9.73
N ASN A 283 -16.40 35.18 -8.75
CA ASN A 283 -17.47 36.19 -8.71
C ASN A 283 -18.90 35.68 -8.46
N SER A 284 -19.10 34.39 -8.15
CA SER A 284 -20.39 33.92 -7.64
C SER A 284 -20.57 34.26 -6.15
N TRP A 285 -21.83 34.38 -5.70
CA TRP A 285 -22.13 34.53 -4.28
C TRP A 285 -21.68 33.30 -3.46
N GLN A 286 -21.72 32.11 -4.07
CA GLN A 286 -21.23 30.85 -3.50
C GLN A 286 -19.71 30.89 -3.25
N PHE A 287 -18.93 31.40 -4.23
CA PHE A 287 -17.49 31.59 -4.07
C PHE A 287 -17.20 32.53 -2.90
N SER A 288 -17.91 33.66 -2.85
CA SER A 288 -17.75 34.67 -1.80
C SER A 288 -18.09 34.09 -0.42
N PHE A 289 -19.12 33.25 -0.34
CA PHE A 289 -19.51 32.55 0.88
C PHE A 289 -18.45 31.54 1.35
N VAL A 290 -17.90 30.72 0.46
CA VAL A 290 -16.83 29.77 0.79
C VAL A 290 -15.56 30.51 1.23
N ALA A 291 -15.16 31.56 0.49
CA ALA A 291 -13.99 32.38 0.85
C ALA A 291 -14.17 33.08 2.21
N TRP A 292 -15.38 33.58 2.49
CA TRP A 292 -15.74 34.12 3.80
C TRP A 292 -15.61 33.08 4.92
N ALA A 293 -16.14 31.87 4.71
CA ALA A 293 -16.09 30.80 5.69
C ALA A 293 -14.65 30.34 6.01
N LEU A 294 -13.80 30.22 4.99
CA LEU A 294 -12.38 29.84 5.17
C LEU A 294 -11.54 30.92 5.87
N ARG A 295 -11.91 32.19 5.74
CA ARG A 295 -11.27 33.29 6.48
C ARG A 295 -11.72 33.31 7.94
N LEU A 296 -13.01 33.06 8.18
CA LEU A 296 -13.57 33.08 9.53
C LEU A 296 -13.18 31.88 10.38
N SER A 297 -12.93 30.70 9.78
CA SER A 297 -12.44 29.53 10.53
C SER A 297 -11.12 29.80 11.24
N GLN A 298 -10.38 30.83 10.81
CA GLN A 298 -9.13 31.27 11.41
C GLN A 298 -9.30 32.39 12.46
N GLN A 299 -10.52 32.91 12.66
CA GLN A 299 -10.81 34.03 13.57
C GLN A 299 -11.53 33.56 14.84
N ARG A 300 -11.30 34.26 15.96
CA ARG A 300 -11.89 33.95 17.28
C ARG A 300 -13.34 34.41 17.46
N VAL A 301 -14.11 34.63 16.40
CA VAL A 301 -15.52 35.08 16.52
C VAL A 301 -16.44 33.87 16.60
N PRO A 302 -16.91 33.47 17.80
CA PRO A 302 -17.38 32.10 18.03
C PRO A 302 -18.65 31.74 17.24
N VAL A 303 -19.63 32.66 17.15
CA VAL A 303 -20.91 32.35 16.49
C VAL A 303 -20.77 32.22 14.98
N LEU A 304 -20.11 33.18 14.33
CA LEU A 304 -19.91 33.16 12.87
C LEU A 304 -18.93 32.04 12.45
N ALA A 305 -17.89 31.78 13.25
CA ALA A 305 -17.00 30.65 13.02
C ALA A 305 -17.74 29.31 13.13
N THR A 306 -18.65 29.15 14.09
CA THR A 306 -19.48 27.94 14.22
C THR A 306 -20.37 27.75 12.99
N LEU A 307 -21.01 28.80 12.49
CA LEU A 307 -21.82 28.73 11.26
C LEU A 307 -20.98 28.37 10.04
N ALA A 308 -19.82 29.02 9.85
CA ALA A 308 -18.88 28.70 8.78
C ALA A 308 -18.41 27.23 8.86
N GLN A 309 -18.17 26.73 10.09
CA GLN A 309 -17.76 25.37 10.34
C GLN A 309 -18.84 24.37 9.93
N TRP A 310 -20.10 24.62 10.29
CA TRP A 310 -21.21 23.74 9.94
C TRP A 310 -21.62 23.78 8.47
N LEU A 311 -21.58 24.96 7.84
CA LEU A 311 -22.08 25.13 6.47
C LEU A 311 -21.03 24.84 5.40
N VAL A 312 -19.74 25.00 5.71
CA VAL A 312 -18.66 24.86 4.71
C VAL A 312 -17.60 23.88 5.16
N ILE A 313 -17.00 24.07 6.34
CA ILE A 313 -15.80 23.29 6.71
C ILE A 313 -16.12 21.81 6.94
N LEU A 314 -17.14 21.47 7.74
CA LEU A 314 -17.52 20.09 8.02
C LEU A 314 -17.97 19.35 6.75
N PRO A 315 -18.86 19.89 5.89
CA PRO A 315 -19.19 19.28 4.61
C PRO A 315 -17.97 19.09 3.69
N LEU A 316 -17.05 20.06 3.68
CA LEU A 316 -15.83 19.96 2.87
C LEU A 316 -14.90 18.87 3.39
N GLN A 317 -14.69 18.80 4.71
CA GLN A 317 -13.96 17.70 5.34
C GLN A 317 -14.63 16.35 5.06
N ASP A 318 -15.96 16.27 5.03
CA ASP A 318 -16.70 15.05 4.69
C ASP A 318 -16.48 14.63 3.23
N VAL A 319 -16.55 15.55 2.27
CA VAL A 319 -16.26 15.25 0.86
C VAL A 319 -14.81 14.77 0.69
N LEU A 320 -13.89 15.39 1.44
CA LEU A 320 -12.49 14.98 1.51
C LEU A 320 -12.26 13.76 2.40
N GLY A 321 -13.30 13.18 3.03
CA GLY A 321 -13.22 12.09 4.01
C GLY A 321 -12.18 12.30 5.11
N LEU A 322 -11.96 13.56 5.50
CA LEU A 322 -11.04 13.96 6.56
C LEU A 322 -11.74 14.41 7.85
N ARG A 323 -13.09 14.37 7.91
CA ARG A 323 -13.85 14.87 9.07
C ARG A 323 -13.49 14.18 10.38
N ARG A 324 -13.19 12.87 10.33
CA ARG A 324 -12.77 12.07 11.49
C ARG A 324 -11.26 11.95 11.61
N THR A 325 -10.49 12.53 10.67
CA THR A 325 -9.04 12.40 10.63
C THR A 325 -8.42 13.21 11.76
N ARG A 326 -7.86 12.50 12.73
CA ARG A 326 -7.06 13.06 13.82
C ARG A 326 -5.57 13.06 13.47
N VAL A 327 -5.14 12.09 12.66
CA VAL A 327 -3.74 11.80 12.35
C VAL A 327 -3.46 11.88 10.84
N PRO A 328 -3.41 13.09 10.26
CA PRO A 328 -2.97 13.31 8.89
C PRO A 328 -1.43 13.35 8.82
N LEU A 329 -0.81 12.29 8.31
CA LEU A 329 0.64 12.17 8.17
C LEU A 329 1.09 12.53 6.76
N LEU A 330 2.10 13.39 6.65
CA LEU A 330 2.86 13.63 5.43
C LEU A 330 4.19 12.88 5.52
N VAL A 331 4.47 12.06 4.51
CA VAL A 331 5.72 11.31 4.41
C VAL A 331 6.47 11.78 3.18
N GLY A 332 7.72 12.20 3.37
CA GLY A 332 8.61 12.62 2.29
C GLY A 332 8.62 14.12 2.08
N GLU A 333 8.46 14.53 0.82
CA GLU A 333 8.54 15.94 0.43
C GLU A 333 7.45 16.81 1.11
N PRO A 334 7.77 18.08 1.42
CA PRO A 334 6.82 19.02 2.01
C PRO A 334 5.68 19.36 1.04
N LEU A 335 4.56 19.83 1.58
CA LEU A 335 3.44 20.35 0.80
C LEU A 335 3.80 21.68 0.12
N SER A 336 3.10 21.98 -0.98
CA SER A 336 3.06 23.34 -1.52
C SER A 336 2.43 24.30 -0.51
N ALA A 337 2.88 25.54 -0.50
CA ALA A 337 2.38 26.56 0.43
C ALA A 337 0.85 26.74 0.31
N GLU A 338 0.32 26.65 -0.92
CA GLU A 338 -1.10 26.76 -1.18
C GLU A 338 -1.90 25.59 -0.62
N ALA A 339 -1.41 24.34 -0.80
CA ALA A 339 -2.06 23.16 -0.25
C ALA A 339 -2.03 23.19 1.29
N GLU A 340 -0.89 23.55 1.87
CA GLU A 340 -0.74 23.65 3.32
C GLU A 340 -1.70 24.70 3.91
N GLN A 341 -1.77 25.89 3.30
CA GLN A 341 -2.70 26.94 3.72
C GLN A 341 -4.15 26.48 3.61
N PHE A 342 -4.51 25.75 2.55
CA PHE A 342 -5.84 25.18 2.38
C PHE A 342 -6.18 24.18 3.49
N PHE A 343 -5.32 23.20 3.76
CA PHE A 343 -5.57 22.19 4.81
C PHE A 343 -5.68 22.85 6.19
N ARG A 344 -4.79 23.80 6.51
CA ARG A 344 -4.88 24.59 7.74
C ARG A 344 -6.20 25.37 7.83
N ALA A 345 -6.67 25.98 6.74
CA ALA A 345 -7.92 26.73 6.71
C ALA A 345 -9.17 25.87 6.95
N ILE A 346 -9.13 24.60 6.56
CA ILE A 346 -10.19 23.63 6.87
C ILE A 346 -9.96 22.89 8.19
N GLY A 347 -9.01 23.32 9.03
CA GLY A 347 -8.76 22.73 10.34
C GLY A 347 -8.02 21.39 10.33
N ILE A 348 -7.35 21.06 9.22
CA ILE A 348 -6.51 19.85 9.09
C ILE A 348 -5.05 20.28 9.12
N GLN A 349 -4.37 19.99 10.24
CA GLN A 349 -2.94 20.21 10.36
C GLN A 349 -2.18 18.94 9.98
N VAL A 350 -1.73 18.88 8.73
CA VAL A 350 -0.89 17.78 8.24
C VAL A 350 0.45 17.81 8.98
N ARG A 351 0.89 16.65 9.47
CA ARG A 351 2.11 16.51 10.29
C ARG A 351 3.21 15.82 9.48
N ASP A 352 4.37 16.43 9.45
CA ASP A 352 5.53 15.92 8.73
C ASP A 352 6.18 14.78 9.51
N TRP A 353 6.40 13.68 8.82
CA TRP A 353 7.12 12.52 9.32
C TRP A 353 8.30 12.23 8.40
N PRO A 354 9.50 12.01 8.98
CA PRO A 354 10.72 11.92 8.19
C PRO A 354 10.64 10.75 7.21
N GLU A 355 10.96 10.98 5.95
CA GLU A 355 11.32 9.88 5.07
C GLU A 355 12.83 9.90 4.94
N GLU A 356 13.60 9.00 5.57
CA GLU A 356 15.00 8.85 5.15
C GLU A 356 15.72 7.60 5.67
N LEU A 357 16.10 6.75 4.71
CA LEU A 357 17.44 6.19 4.56
C LEU A 357 17.82 6.43 3.08
N PRO A 358 19.07 6.83 2.75
CA PRO A 358 19.46 7.04 1.35
C PRO A 358 19.27 5.75 0.55
N TRP A 359 18.88 5.90 -0.72
CA TRP A 359 18.89 4.77 -1.65
C TRP A 359 20.33 4.31 -1.87
N GLN A 360 20.53 3.00 -1.86
CA GLN A 360 21.82 2.39 -2.13
C GLN A 360 21.88 2.04 -3.62
N ILE A 361 23.01 2.35 -4.26
CA ILE A 361 23.23 2.03 -5.66
C ILE A 361 23.79 0.61 -5.73
N SER A 362 23.13 -0.27 -6.48
CA SER A 362 23.64 -1.60 -6.78
C SER A 362 24.81 -1.52 -7.75
N GLN A 363 25.79 -2.42 -7.62
CA GLN A 363 26.85 -2.59 -8.62
C GLN A 363 26.34 -3.18 -9.93
N ILE A 364 25.09 -3.68 -9.95
CA ILE A 364 24.45 -4.26 -11.13
C ILE A 364 23.91 -3.13 -12.02
N GLN A 365 24.44 -3.04 -13.24
CA GLN A 365 23.95 -2.13 -14.26
C GLN A 365 22.77 -2.79 -15.00
N VAL A 366 21.65 -2.06 -15.11
CA VAL A 366 20.51 -2.52 -15.91
C VAL A 366 20.74 -2.13 -17.35
N ILE A 367 20.71 -3.10 -18.25
CA ILE A 367 20.80 -2.85 -19.69
C ILE A 367 19.37 -2.65 -20.18
N PRO A 368 19.00 -1.44 -20.64
CA PRO A 368 17.65 -1.20 -21.13
C PRO A 368 17.37 -2.09 -22.33
N ARG A 369 16.18 -2.70 -22.40
CA ARG A 369 15.73 -3.31 -23.66
C ARG A 369 15.71 -2.22 -24.73
N GLN A 370 16.35 -2.46 -25.87
CA GLN A 370 16.14 -1.61 -27.04
C GLN A 370 14.65 -1.61 -27.34
N GLN A 371 14.04 -0.43 -27.41
CA GLN A 371 12.68 -0.27 -27.90
C GLN A 371 12.66 -0.82 -29.34
N HIS A 372 12.34 -2.09 -29.51
CA HIS A 372 11.79 -2.53 -30.78
C HIS A 372 10.54 -1.69 -30.96
N ALA A 373 10.49 -0.94 -32.07
CA ALA A 373 9.32 -0.18 -32.45
C ALA A 373 8.09 -1.09 -32.31
N LEU A 374 7.24 -0.79 -31.32
CA LEU A 374 5.92 -1.41 -31.16
C LEU A 374 4.97 -0.89 -32.24
N GLU A 375 5.42 -0.86 -33.50
CA GLU A 375 4.56 -0.59 -34.66
C GLU A 375 3.93 -1.87 -35.22
N ASP A 376 4.42 -3.06 -34.85
CA ASP A 376 3.94 -4.32 -35.44
C ASP A 376 3.02 -5.17 -34.54
N TYR A 377 2.62 -4.69 -33.36
CA TYR A 377 1.79 -5.46 -32.40
C TYR A 377 0.34 -4.98 -32.23
N PHE A 378 -0.21 -4.31 -33.24
CA PHE A 378 -1.66 -4.20 -33.39
C PHE A 378 -2.06 -4.57 -34.82
N GLY A 379 -2.43 -5.84 -35.01
CA GLY A 379 -3.14 -6.36 -36.19
C GLY A 379 -4.56 -5.81 -36.36
N LEU A 380 -4.73 -4.49 -36.24
CA LEU A 380 -5.99 -3.78 -36.44
C LEU A 380 -5.92 -2.70 -37.54
N LYS A 381 -4.75 -2.47 -38.17
CA LYS A 381 -4.66 -1.63 -39.38
C LYS A 381 -4.85 -2.38 -40.70
N ALA A 382 -4.75 -3.72 -40.71
CA ALA A 382 -4.96 -4.53 -41.93
C ALA A 382 -6.44 -4.82 -42.25
N LEU A 383 -7.38 -4.48 -41.36
CA LEU A 383 -8.83 -4.74 -41.55
C LEU A 383 -9.63 -3.53 -42.07
N ARG A 384 -8.96 -2.43 -42.43
CA ARG A 384 -9.57 -1.23 -43.05
C ARG A 384 -9.23 -1.03 -44.52
N ALA A 385 -8.57 -2.01 -45.15
CA ALA A 385 -8.29 -2.03 -46.59
C ALA A 385 -8.97 -3.19 -47.32
N ALA A 386 -9.93 -3.88 -46.67
CA ALA A 386 -10.68 -5.01 -47.24
C ALA A 386 -12.19 -4.97 -46.93
N LEU A 387 -12.72 -3.78 -46.66
CA LEU A 387 -14.13 -3.38 -46.69
C LEU A 387 -14.18 -1.96 -47.24
#